data_AF-A0A925ABW1-F1
#
_entry.id   AF-A0A925ABW1-F1
#
_cell.length_a   1.000
_cell.length_b   1.000
_cell.length_c   1.000
_cell.angle_alpha   90.00
_cell.angle_beta   90.00
_cell.angle_gamma   90.00
#
_symmetry.space_group_name_H-M   'P 1'
#
loop_
_entity.id
_entity.type
_entity.pdbx_description
1 polymer ?
#
loop_
_entity_poly.entity_id
_entity_poly.type
_entity_poly.pdbx_seq_one_letter_code
_entity_poly.pdbx_strand_id
1 'polypeptide(L)'
;MLHRTLVLGFSVVAATMAPPASRADHTHQFFFRAPITSVEGTAPFNINVGDQLYAQYTFESGVPDTDPFPGVGVYPGLRNSYFSVDGTNLSDLVGPITVMDNTARGDVYRVAFTDAAQDVNISIELIDAESGAVDSDAIMTTLDLNLYTGKFDVAQIVIEAPSPAPAPPGSTYRLVATIESIKTYAVFCRCDWNQDDHVNSQDFFDFMADFFSGGGDYIPDGVHNTQDVFDFLTCFFNPAPHCP
;
A
#
# COMPACT_ATOMS: atom_id res chain seq x y z
N MET A 1 55.07 31.88 34.99
CA MET A 1 54.67 30.63 34.32
C MET A 1 53.19 30.74 33.95
N LEU A 2 52.88 31.18 32.73
CA LEU A 2 51.52 31.19 32.19
C LEU A 2 51.37 29.95 31.30
N HIS A 3 50.46 29.04 31.66
CA HIS A 3 50.03 27.94 30.79
C HIS A 3 49.00 28.47 29.80
N ARG A 4 49.36 28.55 28.52
CA ARG A 4 48.40 28.74 27.41
C ARG A 4 47.95 27.37 26.94
N THR A 5 46.69 27.04 27.19
CA THR A 5 46.03 25.85 26.64
C THR A 5 45.64 26.14 25.18
N LEU A 6 46.27 25.43 24.25
CA LEU A 6 45.96 25.46 22.83
C LEU A 6 44.74 24.55 22.58
N VAL A 7 43.60 25.13 22.22
CA VAL A 7 42.41 24.36 21.82
C VAL A 7 42.45 24.19 20.30
N LEU A 8 42.70 22.97 19.84
CA LEU A 8 42.60 22.58 18.43
C LEU A 8 41.13 22.32 18.10
N GLY A 9 40.50 23.22 17.35
CA GLY A 9 39.16 23.02 16.80
C GLY A 9 39.21 22.06 15.62
N PHE A 10 38.68 20.85 15.78
CA PHE A 10 38.35 19.97 14.67
C PHE A 10 37.02 20.43 14.06
N SER A 11 37.06 21.02 12.88
CA SER A 11 35.87 21.19 12.06
C SER A 11 35.53 19.85 11.40
N VAL A 12 34.54 19.15 11.93
CA VAL A 12 33.91 18.03 11.24
C VAL A 12 33.05 18.62 10.11
N VAL A 13 33.52 18.49 8.88
CA VAL A 13 32.68 18.71 7.70
C VAL A 13 31.73 17.52 7.64
N ALA A 14 30.50 17.72 8.10
CA ALA A 14 29.42 16.78 7.83
C ALA A 14 29.13 16.86 6.33
N ALA A 15 29.68 15.91 5.57
CA ALA A 15 29.17 15.62 4.25
C ALA A 15 27.72 15.13 4.46
N THR A 16 26.75 15.93 4.04
CA THR A 16 25.39 15.44 3.79
C THR A 16 25.53 14.40 2.68
N MET A 17 25.71 13.14 3.06
CA MET A 17 25.53 12.04 2.12
C MET A 17 24.05 12.11 1.73
N ALA A 18 23.78 12.42 0.46
CA ALA A 18 22.47 12.14 -0.09
C ALA A 18 22.15 10.67 0.25
N PRO A 19 20.96 10.34 0.75
CA PRO A 19 20.59 8.95 0.96
C PRO A 19 20.83 8.19 -0.35
N PRO A 20 21.31 6.93 -0.29
CA PRO A 20 21.50 6.15 -1.50
C PRO A 20 20.22 6.19 -2.34
N ALA A 21 20.38 6.58 -3.60
CA ALA A 21 19.32 6.47 -4.59
C ALA A 21 18.88 5.00 -4.73
N SER A 22 17.61 4.81 -5.09
CA SER A 22 16.85 3.56 -5.23
C SER A 22 16.60 2.76 -3.94
N ARG A 23 15.61 3.21 -3.18
CA ARG A 23 14.79 2.30 -2.37
C ARG A 23 13.87 1.58 -3.36
N ALA A 24 13.94 0.26 -3.42
CA ALA A 24 13.34 -0.52 -4.49
C ALA A 24 11.81 -0.38 -4.61
N ASP A 25 11.35 -0.56 -5.84
CA ASP A 25 9.95 -0.62 -6.23
C ASP A 25 9.29 -1.87 -5.64
N HIS A 26 8.88 -1.83 -4.37
CA HIS A 26 8.07 -2.88 -3.80
C HIS A 26 6.61 -2.66 -4.19
N THR A 27 6.01 -3.69 -4.78
CA THR A 27 4.56 -3.74 -4.92
C THR A 27 3.97 -4.10 -3.56
N HIS A 28 3.10 -3.26 -3.02
CA HIS A 28 2.40 -3.54 -1.77
C HIS A 28 0.93 -3.79 -2.03
N GLN A 29 0.39 -4.80 -1.36
CA GLN A 29 -1.03 -5.13 -1.40
C GLN A 29 -1.65 -4.89 -0.02
N PHE A 30 -2.72 -4.12 0.01
CA PHE A 30 -3.47 -3.80 1.21
C PHE A 30 -4.81 -4.50 1.17
N PHE A 31 -5.21 -5.09 2.28
CA PHE A 31 -6.50 -5.73 2.46
C PHE A 31 -7.20 -5.11 3.67
N PHE A 32 -8.43 -4.69 3.47
CA PHE A 32 -9.29 -4.11 4.49
C PHE A 32 -10.54 -4.96 4.67
N ARG A 33 -10.94 -5.10 5.92
CA ARG A 33 -12.25 -5.61 6.30
C ARG A 33 -12.91 -4.58 7.18
N ALA A 34 -14.11 -4.16 6.83
CA ALA A 34 -14.81 -3.08 7.52
C ALA A 34 -16.31 -3.36 7.58
N PRO A 35 -16.93 -3.55 8.76
CA PRO A 35 -18.38 -3.53 8.88
C PRO A 35 -18.93 -2.14 8.49
N ILE A 36 -20.03 -2.14 7.73
CA ILE A 36 -20.77 -0.91 7.41
C ILE A 36 -21.44 -0.38 8.68
N THR A 37 -21.14 0.87 9.02
CA THR A 37 -21.64 1.56 10.20
C THR A 37 -22.72 2.59 9.89
N SER A 38 -22.75 3.10 8.65
CA SER A 38 -23.79 4.02 8.17
C SER A 38 -24.12 3.78 6.71
N VAL A 39 -25.40 3.94 6.38
CA VAL A 39 -25.95 3.95 5.02
C VAL A 39 -26.88 5.15 4.90
N GLU A 40 -26.56 6.06 4.00
CA GLU A 40 -27.38 7.23 3.66
C GLU A 40 -27.81 7.14 2.19
N GLY A 41 -29.05 7.53 1.89
CA GLY A 41 -29.61 7.47 0.53
C GLY A 41 -30.17 6.08 0.15
N THR A 42 -30.41 5.88 -1.15
CA THR A 42 -30.89 4.59 -1.69
C THR A 42 -29.75 3.93 -2.47
N ALA A 43 -29.24 2.80 -1.96
CA ALA A 43 -28.20 2.03 -2.64
C ALA A 43 -28.80 1.15 -3.79
N PRO A 44 -28.01 0.78 -4.81
CA PRO A 44 -28.45 -0.08 -5.92
C PRO A 44 -28.72 -1.54 -5.55
N PHE A 45 -28.30 -1.96 -4.37
CA PHE A 45 -28.54 -3.30 -3.83
C PHE A 45 -28.84 -3.20 -2.34
N ASN A 46 -29.31 -4.31 -1.75
CA ASN A 46 -29.63 -4.36 -0.33
C ASN A 46 -28.34 -4.32 0.49
N ILE A 47 -28.01 -3.15 1.02
CA ILE A 47 -26.89 -2.93 1.93
C ILE A 47 -27.47 -2.54 3.29
N ASN A 48 -27.03 -3.24 4.33
CA ASN A 48 -27.45 -3.01 5.69
C ASN A 48 -26.24 -2.61 6.56
N VAL A 49 -26.53 -1.84 7.61
CA VAL A 49 -25.56 -1.64 8.70
C VAL A 49 -25.23 -3.02 9.30
N GLY A 50 -23.93 -3.31 9.42
CA GLY A 50 -23.39 -4.59 9.84
C GLY A 50 -22.85 -5.47 8.71
N ASP A 51 -23.26 -5.22 7.46
CA ASP A 51 -22.73 -5.94 6.30
C ASP A 51 -21.23 -5.71 6.16
N GLN A 52 -20.53 -6.70 5.60
CA GLN A 52 -19.07 -6.68 5.50
C GLN A 52 -18.62 -6.07 4.18
N LEU A 53 -17.87 -4.97 4.28
CA LEU A 53 -17.12 -4.40 3.18
C LEU A 53 -15.70 -4.97 3.20
N TYR A 54 -15.27 -5.46 2.03
CA TYR A 54 -13.90 -5.86 1.75
C TYR A 54 -13.34 -4.89 0.72
N ALA A 55 -12.17 -4.33 1.02
CA ALA A 55 -11.42 -3.54 0.05
C ALA A 55 -10.01 -4.13 -0.09
N GLN A 56 -9.49 -4.12 -1.30
CA GLN A 56 -8.13 -4.50 -1.60
C GLN A 56 -7.58 -3.52 -2.62
N TYR A 57 -6.35 -3.06 -2.44
CA TYR A 57 -5.64 -2.36 -3.50
C TYR A 57 -4.17 -2.73 -3.53
N THR A 58 -3.56 -2.53 -4.70
CA THR A 58 -2.15 -2.76 -4.94
C THR A 58 -1.50 -1.48 -5.44
N PHE A 59 -0.35 -1.11 -4.87
CA PHE A 59 0.43 0.04 -5.32
C PHE A 59 1.92 -0.28 -5.43
N GLU A 60 2.61 0.48 -6.27
CA GLU A 60 4.07 0.43 -6.46
C GLU A 60 4.74 1.54 -5.63
N SER A 61 5.63 1.18 -4.69
CA SER A 61 6.18 2.14 -3.73
C SER A 61 7.25 3.08 -4.26
N GLY A 62 7.94 2.75 -5.35
CA GLY A 62 8.93 3.65 -5.94
C GLY A 62 8.35 4.55 -7.02
N VAL A 63 7.02 4.55 -7.21
CA VAL A 63 6.35 5.62 -7.95
C VAL A 63 6.67 6.95 -7.24
N PRO A 64 7.29 7.91 -7.94
CA PRO A 64 7.70 9.15 -7.30
C PRO A 64 6.48 9.97 -6.90
N ASP A 65 6.65 10.74 -5.83
CA ASP A 65 5.71 11.79 -5.48
C ASP A 65 5.58 12.79 -6.62
N THR A 66 4.34 13.12 -6.99
CA THR A 66 4.02 14.06 -8.06
C THR A 66 3.59 15.43 -7.54
N ASP A 67 3.40 15.57 -6.23
CA ASP A 67 3.02 16.85 -5.61
C ASP A 67 4.27 17.73 -5.37
N PRO A 68 4.24 19.02 -5.75
CA PRO A 68 5.32 19.96 -5.43
C PRO A 68 5.30 20.52 -3.99
N PHE A 69 4.25 20.29 -3.20
CA PHE A 69 4.05 20.92 -1.89
C PHE A 69 4.61 20.07 -0.73
N PRO A 70 5.44 20.65 0.15
CA PRO A 70 5.90 19.97 1.35
C PRO A 70 4.72 19.53 2.23
N GLY A 71 4.77 18.29 2.72
CA GLY A 71 3.75 17.73 3.61
C GLY A 71 2.52 17.19 2.88
N VAL A 72 2.49 17.20 1.56
CA VAL A 72 1.48 16.48 0.77
C VAL A 72 2.20 15.62 -0.24
N GLY A 73 1.97 14.31 -0.20
CA GLY A 73 2.44 13.37 -1.21
C GLY A 73 1.29 12.88 -2.08
N VAL A 74 1.45 12.91 -3.40
CA VAL A 74 0.47 12.39 -4.37
C VAL A 74 1.13 11.35 -5.27
N TYR A 75 0.64 10.12 -5.17
CA TYR A 75 1.23 8.96 -5.81
C TYR A 75 0.24 8.32 -6.79
N PRO A 76 0.48 8.38 -8.11
CA PRO A 76 -0.42 7.82 -9.13
C PRO A 76 -0.35 6.29 -9.27
N GLY A 77 0.34 5.60 -8.36
CA GLY A 77 0.78 4.20 -8.50
C GLY A 77 -0.25 3.11 -8.22
N LEU A 78 -1.56 3.38 -8.20
CA LEU A 78 -2.56 2.33 -8.01
C LEU A 78 -2.73 1.50 -9.29
N ARG A 79 -2.48 0.20 -9.19
CA ARG A 79 -2.51 -0.74 -10.32
C ARG A 79 -3.78 -1.58 -10.34
N ASN A 80 -4.21 -2.05 -9.18
CA ASN A 80 -5.37 -2.92 -9.02
C ASN A 80 -6.15 -2.49 -7.79
N SER A 81 -7.47 -2.45 -7.92
CA SER A 81 -8.34 -2.30 -6.77
C SER A 81 -9.54 -3.24 -6.89
N TYR A 82 -9.98 -3.74 -5.75
CA TYR A 82 -11.11 -4.63 -5.64
C TYR A 82 -11.91 -4.23 -4.41
N PHE A 83 -13.19 -3.99 -4.61
CA PHE A 83 -14.10 -3.71 -3.52
C PHE A 83 -15.25 -4.70 -3.61
N SER A 84 -15.70 -5.21 -2.48
CA SER A 84 -16.93 -5.98 -2.43
C SER A 84 -17.71 -5.68 -1.17
N VAL A 85 -19.03 -5.66 -1.29
CA VAL A 85 -19.96 -5.55 -0.17
C VAL A 85 -20.83 -6.79 -0.22
N ASP A 86 -20.73 -7.63 0.81
CA ASP A 86 -21.46 -8.91 0.91
C ASP A 86 -21.37 -9.78 -0.37
N GLY A 87 -20.19 -9.84 -0.98
CA GLY A 87 -19.94 -10.62 -2.21
C GLY A 87 -20.37 -9.95 -3.52
N THR A 88 -20.96 -8.75 -3.47
CA THR A 88 -21.19 -7.94 -4.67
C THR A 88 -19.94 -7.12 -4.98
N ASN A 89 -19.36 -7.32 -6.16
CA ASN A 89 -18.08 -6.72 -6.53
C ASN A 89 -18.26 -5.35 -7.20
N LEU A 90 -17.39 -4.41 -6.82
CA LEU A 90 -17.08 -3.18 -7.54
C LEU A 90 -15.63 -3.32 -8.00
N SER A 91 -15.38 -3.50 -9.30
CA SER A 91 -14.04 -3.77 -9.84
C SER A 91 -13.52 -2.61 -10.68
N ASP A 92 -12.21 -2.64 -10.93
CA ASP A 92 -11.49 -1.79 -11.90
C ASP A 92 -11.46 -0.29 -11.59
N LEU A 93 -11.53 0.06 -10.30
CA LEU A 93 -11.37 1.45 -9.88
C LEU A 93 -9.89 1.86 -9.94
N VAL A 94 -9.65 3.07 -10.43
CA VAL A 94 -8.33 3.69 -10.50
C VAL A 94 -8.35 5.03 -9.75
N GLY A 95 -7.20 5.45 -9.23
CA GLY A 95 -7.08 6.73 -8.55
C GLY A 95 -5.71 6.93 -7.90
N PRO A 96 -5.46 8.10 -7.28
CA PRO A 96 -4.22 8.37 -6.58
C PRO A 96 -4.26 7.92 -5.10
N ILE A 97 -3.08 7.65 -4.55
CA ILE A 97 -2.84 7.67 -3.11
C ILE A 97 -2.40 9.09 -2.75
N THR A 98 -3.01 9.67 -1.71
CA THR A 98 -2.63 10.96 -1.17
C THR A 98 -2.26 10.83 0.31
N VAL A 99 -1.06 11.27 0.65
CA VAL A 99 -0.58 11.35 2.03
C VAL A 99 -0.56 12.81 2.41
N MET A 100 -1.18 13.17 3.54
CA MET A 100 -1.17 14.53 4.06
C MET A 100 -0.60 14.53 5.47
N ASP A 101 0.56 15.15 5.65
CA ASP A 101 1.06 15.54 6.97
C ASP A 101 0.25 16.76 7.43
N ASN A 102 -0.48 16.58 8.53
CA ASN A 102 -1.21 17.67 9.16
C ASN A 102 -0.80 17.77 10.63
N THR A 103 0.37 18.37 10.82
CA THR A 103 0.95 18.81 12.11
C THR A 103 -0.01 19.33 13.18
N ALA A 104 -1.22 19.80 12.86
CA ALA A 104 -2.21 20.30 13.83
C ALA A 104 -3.30 19.30 14.26
N ARG A 105 -3.56 18.25 13.47
CA ARG A 105 -4.63 17.26 13.74
C ARG A 105 -4.17 15.82 13.60
N GLY A 106 -2.87 15.62 13.44
CA GLY A 106 -2.32 14.33 13.10
C GLY A 106 -2.40 14.06 11.60
N ASP A 107 -1.74 13.02 11.17
CA ASP A 107 -1.50 12.78 9.77
C ASP A 107 -2.63 11.97 9.14
N VAL A 108 -2.90 12.24 7.86
CA VAL A 108 -3.99 11.62 7.11
C VAL A 108 -3.40 10.86 5.93
N TYR A 109 -3.53 9.54 5.97
CA TYR A 109 -3.34 8.70 4.81
C TYR A 109 -4.69 8.50 4.12
N ARG A 110 -4.80 8.98 2.88
CA ARG A 110 -6.01 8.89 2.08
C ARG A 110 -5.73 8.17 0.79
N VAL A 111 -6.50 7.14 0.49
CA VAL A 111 -6.53 6.54 -0.85
C VAL A 111 -7.87 6.85 -1.47
N ALA A 112 -7.87 7.45 -2.66
CA ALA A 112 -9.08 7.81 -3.37
C ALA A 112 -9.16 7.06 -4.70
N PHE A 113 -10.32 6.52 -5.00
CA PHE A 113 -10.62 5.82 -6.25
C PHE A 113 -11.83 6.46 -6.89
N THR A 114 -11.81 6.59 -8.22
CA THR A 114 -12.96 7.08 -8.98
C THR A 114 -13.26 6.13 -10.13
N ASP A 115 -14.50 5.65 -10.21
CA ASP A 115 -15.05 5.07 -11.44
C ASP A 115 -15.64 6.20 -12.29
N ALA A 116 -14.91 6.64 -13.32
CA ALA A 116 -15.41 7.69 -14.20
C ALA A 116 -16.66 7.27 -14.99
N ALA A 117 -16.88 5.97 -15.21
CA ALA A 117 -18.05 5.46 -15.92
C ALA A 117 -19.31 5.45 -15.04
N GLN A 118 -19.15 5.24 -13.74
CA GLN A 118 -20.25 5.13 -12.78
C GLN A 118 -20.37 6.32 -11.81
N ASP A 119 -19.46 7.30 -11.89
CA ASP A 119 -19.35 8.44 -10.96
C ASP A 119 -19.25 8.00 -9.49
N VAL A 120 -18.60 6.86 -9.25
CA VAL A 120 -18.40 6.29 -7.91
C VAL A 120 -17.09 6.83 -7.36
N ASN A 121 -17.13 7.43 -6.17
CA ASN A 121 -15.96 7.85 -5.41
C ASN A 121 -15.81 6.98 -4.17
N ILE A 122 -14.65 6.34 -4.03
CA ILE A 122 -14.31 5.57 -2.84
C ILE A 122 -13.10 6.21 -2.18
N SER A 123 -13.18 6.47 -0.88
CA SER A 123 -12.02 6.88 -0.09
C SER A 123 -11.75 5.91 1.06
N ILE A 124 -10.48 5.62 1.29
CA ILE A 124 -9.97 4.93 2.48
C ILE A 124 -9.18 5.97 3.26
N GLU A 125 -9.56 6.19 4.51
CA GLU A 125 -8.94 7.21 5.37
C GLU A 125 -8.40 6.55 6.64
N LEU A 126 -7.10 6.69 6.86
CA LEU A 126 -6.43 6.37 8.12
C LEU A 126 -5.90 7.68 8.70
N ILE A 127 -6.27 7.98 9.94
CA ILE A 127 -5.89 9.20 10.65
C ILE A 127 -5.16 8.78 11.92
N ASP A 128 -3.93 9.27 12.09
CA ASP A 128 -3.16 9.15 13.32
C ASP A 128 -3.14 10.51 14.03
N ALA A 129 -3.84 10.66 15.14
CA ALA A 129 -3.84 11.89 15.94
C ALA A 129 -2.62 12.01 16.87
N GLU A 130 -1.78 10.96 16.99
CA GLU A 130 -0.59 10.92 17.83
C GLU A 130 0.71 11.19 17.05
N SER A 131 0.71 12.19 16.14
CA SER A 131 1.89 12.87 15.56
C SER A 131 3.14 12.02 15.22
N GLY A 132 3.01 10.76 14.81
CA GLY A 132 4.19 9.89 14.74
C GLY A 132 4.08 8.67 13.84
N ALA A 133 2.91 8.35 13.29
CA ALA A 133 2.75 7.24 12.36
C ALA A 133 2.99 7.66 10.90
N VAL A 134 2.86 8.94 10.55
CA VAL A 134 2.98 9.43 9.16
C VAL A 134 3.70 10.78 9.08
N ASP A 135 4.84 10.90 9.77
CA ASP A 135 5.66 12.12 9.85
C ASP A 135 6.47 12.45 8.59
N SER A 136 6.15 11.80 7.46
CA SER A 136 6.78 12.05 6.17
C SER A 136 5.73 12.02 5.05
N ASP A 137 5.94 12.85 4.03
CA ASP A 137 5.22 12.81 2.75
C ASP A 137 5.40 11.48 2.00
N ALA A 138 6.31 10.61 2.46
CA ALA A 138 6.54 9.28 1.90
C ALA A 138 5.36 8.32 2.11
N ILE A 139 5.13 7.45 1.12
CA ILE A 139 4.18 6.34 1.28
C ILE A 139 4.65 5.41 2.41
N MET A 140 3.69 4.93 3.21
CA MET A 140 3.90 3.82 4.14
C MET A 140 4.31 2.53 3.41
N THR A 141 5.60 2.26 3.33
CA THR A 141 6.13 1.01 2.76
C THR A 141 6.41 -0.06 3.81
N THR A 142 6.70 0.34 5.05
CA THR A 142 7.17 -0.57 6.11
C THR A 142 6.22 -0.66 7.30
N LEU A 143 4.92 -0.52 7.08
CA LEU A 143 4.00 -0.45 8.21
C LEU A 143 3.71 -1.83 8.80
N ASP A 144 4.24 -2.05 10.01
CA ASP A 144 3.71 -3.02 10.96
C ASP A 144 2.34 -2.49 11.47
N LEU A 145 1.33 -2.67 10.61
CA LEU A 145 -0.06 -2.21 10.74
C LEU A 145 -0.85 -3.04 11.77
N ASN A 146 -0.24 -3.31 12.92
CA ASN A 146 -1.01 -3.84 14.03
C ASN A 146 -1.98 -2.78 14.52
N LEU A 147 -3.19 -2.74 13.95
CA LEU A 147 -4.32 -1.94 14.43
C LEU A 147 -4.60 -2.15 15.92
N TYR A 148 -4.23 -3.31 16.45
CA TYR A 148 -4.28 -3.65 17.87
C TYR A 148 -3.34 -2.81 18.76
N THR A 149 -2.38 -2.08 18.18
CA THR A 149 -1.53 -1.14 18.92
C THR A 149 -2.16 0.23 19.12
N GLY A 150 -3.33 0.50 18.53
CA GLY A 150 -4.05 1.76 18.74
C GLY A 150 -3.47 2.98 18.02
N LYS A 151 -2.61 2.77 17.00
CA LYS A 151 -1.91 3.84 16.27
C LYS A 151 -2.76 4.71 15.33
N PHE A 152 -4.05 4.43 15.20
CA PHE A 152 -4.95 5.22 14.36
C PHE A 152 -6.22 5.55 15.13
N ASP A 153 -6.56 6.82 15.16
CA ASP A 153 -7.77 7.34 15.80
C ASP A 153 -9.00 7.18 14.91
N VAL A 154 -8.81 7.27 13.60
CA VAL A 154 -9.87 7.05 12.62
C VAL A 154 -9.37 6.12 11.53
N ALA A 155 -10.13 5.07 11.26
CA ALA A 155 -9.91 4.17 10.15
C ALA A 155 -11.26 3.86 9.51
N GLN A 156 -11.54 4.47 8.35
CA GLN A 156 -12.82 4.33 7.66
C GLN A 156 -12.69 4.16 6.16
N ILE A 157 -13.71 3.55 5.57
CA ILE A 157 -13.93 3.45 4.13
C ILE A 157 -15.24 4.16 3.83
N VAL A 158 -15.20 5.12 2.92
CA VAL A 158 -16.36 5.90 2.48
C VAL A 158 -16.61 5.61 1.00
N ILE A 159 -17.85 5.26 0.66
CA ILE A 159 -18.28 5.11 -0.74
C ILE A 159 -19.38 6.13 -0.98
N GLU A 160 -19.19 6.98 -1.98
CA GLU A 160 -20.18 7.95 -2.45
C GLU A 160 -20.45 7.71 -3.94
N ALA A 161 -21.71 7.52 -4.30
CA ALA A 161 -22.09 7.25 -5.68
C ALA A 161 -23.52 7.71 -5.99
N PRO A 162 -23.89 7.91 -7.26
CA PRO A 162 -25.26 8.22 -7.66
C PRO A 162 -26.23 7.13 -7.21
N SER A 163 -27.38 7.53 -6.67
CA SER A 163 -28.46 6.57 -6.39
C SER A 163 -29.09 6.05 -7.69
N PRO A 164 -29.50 4.79 -7.74
CA PRO A 164 -30.17 4.22 -8.91
C PRO A 164 -31.56 4.84 -9.11
N ALA A 165 -32.08 4.78 -10.35
CA ALA A 165 -33.49 5.06 -10.59
C ALA A 165 -34.38 4.11 -9.76
N PRO A 166 -35.52 4.58 -9.20
CA PRO A 166 -36.21 5.83 -9.52
C PRO A 166 -35.85 7.03 -8.61
N ALA A 167 -34.67 7.07 -8.00
CA ALA A 167 -34.27 8.20 -7.16
C ALA A 167 -34.25 9.54 -7.95
N PRO A 168 -34.50 10.69 -7.27
CA PRO A 168 -34.45 12.00 -7.92
C PRO A 168 -33.10 12.21 -8.65
N PRO A 169 -33.08 12.84 -9.84
CA PRO A 169 -31.83 13.15 -10.52
C PRO A 169 -30.85 13.89 -9.61
N GLY A 170 -29.61 13.38 -9.53
CA GLY A 170 -28.55 13.93 -8.68
C GLY A 170 -28.57 13.48 -7.22
N SER A 171 -29.47 12.57 -6.82
CA SER A 171 -29.36 11.93 -5.51
C SER A 171 -28.13 11.02 -5.45
N THR A 172 -27.43 11.03 -4.33
CA THR A 172 -26.31 10.14 -4.03
C THR A 172 -26.65 9.22 -2.86
N TYR A 173 -25.98 8.08 -2.80
CA TYR A 173 -25.90 7.28 -1.58
C TYR A 173 -24.48 7.36 -1.00
N ARG A 174 -24.39 7.24 0.32
CA ARG A 174 -23.14 7.29 1.07
C ARG A 174 -23.06 6.13 2.04
N LEU A 175 -22.02 5.32 1.91
CA LEU A 175 -21.72 4.22 2.82
C LEU A 175 -20.50 4.60 3.64
N VAL A 176 -20.55 4.34 4.93
CA VAL A 176 -19.39 4.46 5.83
C VAL A 176 -19.17 3.10 6.46
N ALA A 177 -17.94 2.60 6.37
CA ALA A 177 -17.51 1.38 7.05
C ALA A 177 -16.31 1.69 7.93
N THR A 178 -16.28 1.15 9.15
CA THR A 178 -15.16 1.32 10.08
C THR A 178 -14.20 0.14 9.90
N ILE A 179 -12.92 0.42 9.67
CA ILE A 179 -11.91 -0.60 9.38
C ILE A 179 -11.63 -1.41 10.64
N GLU A 180 -11.88 -2.72 10.57
CA GLU A 180 -11.64 -3.67 11.65
C GLU A 180 -10.24 -4.29 11.55
N SER A 181 -9.79 -4.59 10.33
CA SER A 181 -8.48 -5.18 10.08
C SER A 181 -7.84 -4.65 8.81
N ILE A 182 -6.53 -4.39 8.86
CA ILE A 182 -5.68 -4.11 7.71
C ILE A 182 -4.61 -5.19 7.65
N LYS A 183 -4.38 -5.75 6.47
CA LYS A 183 -3.23 -6.61 6.20
C LYS A 183 -2.44 -6.05 5.05
N THR A 184 -1.13 -6.02 5.20
CA THR A 184 -0.20 -5.62 4.15
C THR A 184 0.67 -6.80 3.75
N TYR A 185 0.87 -6.94 2.45
CA TYR A 185 1.79 -7.93 1.90
C TYR A 185 2.73 -7.18 0.97
N ALA A 186 4.03 -7.30 1.22
CA ALA A 186 5.02 -7.01 0.21
C ALA A 186 4.91 -8.12 -0.85
N VAL A 187 4.65 -7.72 -2.09
CA VAL A 187 4.64 -8.60 -3.24
C VAL A 187 6.06 -8.61 -3.78
N PHE A 188 6.82 -9.63 -3.37
CA PHE A 188 8.17 -9.87 -3.85
C PHE A 188 8.12 -10.49 -5.25
N CYS A 189 9.04 -10.08 -6.13
CA CYS A 189 9.34 -10.84 -7.34
C CYS A 189 9.89 -12.19 -6.91
N ARG A 190 9.13 -13.27 -7.12
CA ARG A 190 9.60 -14.61 -6.77
C ARG A 190 10.81 -15.08 -7.59
N CYS A 191 11.03 -14.41 -8.72
CA CYS A 191 12.20 -14.54 -9.58
C CYS A 191 13.48 -13.96 -8.98
N ASP A 192 13.36 -13.00 -8.08
CA ASP A 192 14.41 -12.37 -7.29
C ASP A 192 14.48 -13.17 -5.98
N TRP A 193 15.17 -14.30 -6.08
CA TRP A 193 15.19 -15.33 -5.04
C TRP A 193 15.93 -14.85 -3.80
N ASN A 194 16.98 -14.05 -3.98
CA ASN A 194 17.77 -13.51 -2.89
C ASN A 194 17.24 -12.16 -2.36
N GLN A 195 16.20 -11.60 -3.01
CA GLN A 195 15.52 -10.35 -2.66
C GLN A 195 16.47 -9.15 -2.67
N ASP A 196 17.41 -9.13 -3.63
CA ASP A 196 18.35 -8.03 -3.84
C ASP A 196 17.89 -6.99 -4.87
N ASP A 197 16.62 -7.10 -5.29
CA ASP A 197 15.95 -6.26 -6.26
C ASP A 197 16.60 -6.31 -7.65
N HIS A 198 17.22 -7.43 -8.04
CA HIS A 198 17.73 -7.65 -9.39
C HIS A 198 17.57 -9.10 -9.82
N VAL A 199 16.70 -9.41 -10.79
CA VAL A 199 16.64 -10.78 -11.33
C VAL A 199 17.87 -11.08 -12.19
N ASN A 200 18.83 -11.80 -11.64
CA ASN A 200 20.11 -12.06 -12.28
C ASN A 200 20.66 -13.47 -12.00
N SER A 201 21.85 -13.78 -12.53
CA SER A 201 22.43 -15.13 -12.37
C SER A 201 22.57 -15.59 -10.91
N GLN A 202 22.69 -14.66 -9.96
CA GLN A 202 22.74 -14.95 -8.54
C GLN A 202 21.45 -15.63 -8.07
N ASP A 203 20.26 -15.08 -8.40
CA ASP A 203 18.96 -15.68 -8.07
C ASP A 203 18.82 -17.09 -8.61
N PHE A 204 19.26 -17.29 -9.86
CA PHE A 204 19.24 -18.60 -10.47
C PHE A 204 20.08 -19.60 -9.67
N PHE A 205 21.29 -19.21 -9.26
CA PHE A 205 22.15 -20.12 -8.50
C PHE A 205 21.67 -20.33 -7.07
N ASP A 206 21.11 -19.30 -6.43
CA ASP A 206 20.56 -19.38 -5.08
C ASP A 206 19.31 -20.27 -5.06
N PHE A 207 18.39 -20.08 -6.01
CA PHE A 207 17.23 -20.96 -6.18
C PHE A 207 17.64 -22.42 -6.41
N MET A 208 18.60 -22.67 -7.31
CA MET A 208 19.04 -24.04 -7.59
C MET A 208 19.71 -24.68 -6.37
N ALA A 209 20.47 -23.92 -5.58
CA ALA A 209 21.07 -24.41 -4.33
C ALA A 209 19.99 -24.76 -3.29
N ASP A 210 18.99 -23.89 -3.12
CA ASP A 210 17.86 -24.12 -2.22
C ASP A 210 17.02 -25.31 -2.69
N PHE A 211 16.73 -25.42 -3.98
CA PHE A 211 16.02 -26.56 -4.56
C PHE A 211 16.70 -27.90 -4.25
N PHE A 212 18.02 -28.01 -4.47
CA PHE A 212 18.76 -29.25 -4.18
C PHE A 212 18.96 -29.53 -2.69
N SER A 213 18.81 -28.53 -1.82
CA SER A 213 18.79 -28.72 -0.36
C SER A 213 17.39 -29.02 0.19
N GLY A 214 16.36 -28.96 -0.65
CA GLY A 214 14.96 -29.23 -0.29
C GLY A 214 14.18 -28.01 0.21
N GLY A 215 14.59 -26.79 -0.17
CA GLY A 215 13.93 -25.52 0.17
C GLY A 215 13.40 -24.70 -1.02
N GLY A 216 13.65 -25.13 -2.26
CA GLY A 216 13.18 -24.43 -3.48
C GLY A 216 11.70 -24.62 -3.80
N ASP A 217 10.80 -24.16 -2.92
CA ASP A 217 9.34 -24.21 -3.03
C ASP A 217 8.85 -22.94 -3.74
N TYR A 218 9.00 -22.88 -5.06
CA TYR A 218 8.68 -21.67 -5.81
C TYR A 218 7.18 -21.37 -5.75
N ILE A 219 6.34 -22.41 -5.79
CA ILE A 219 4.92 -22.33 -5.41
C ILE A 219 4.82 -22.82 -3.97
N PRO A 220 4.45 -22.00 -2.97
CA PRO A 220 4.50 -22.36 -1.56
C PRO A 220 3.34 -23.30 -1.18
N ASP A 221 3.36 -24.52 -1.72
CA ASP A 221 2.43 -25.60 -1.43
C ASP A 221 3.07 -26.71 -0.57
N GLY A 222 4.36 -26.56 -0.26
CA GLY A 222 5.17 -27.49 0.53
C GLY A 222 5.74 -28.66 -0.27
N VAL A 223 5.63 -28.66 -1.61
CA VAL A 223 6.06 -29.75 -2.49
C VAL A 223 7.14 -29.28 -3.47
N HIS A 224 8.39 -29.34 -3.03
CA HIS A 224 9.58 -29.10 -3.85
C HIS A 224 9.73 -30.14 -4.98
N ASN A 225 9.38 -29.78 -6.20
CA ASN A 225 9.44 -30.69 -7.34
C ASN A 225 9.82 -29.97 -8.64
N THR A 226 9.90 -30.71 -9.75
CA THR A 226 10.35 -30.14 -11.04
C THR A 226 9.42 -29.02 -11.55
N GLN A 227 8.17 -28.97 -11.09
CA GLN A 227 7.25 -27.87 -11.36
C GLN A 227 7.81 -26.54 -10.85
N ASP A 228 8.32 -26.48 -9.61
CA ASP A 228 8.94 -25.27 -9.04
C ASP A 228 10.10 -24.77 -9.87
N VAL A 229 10.92 -25.69 -10.38
CA VAL A 229 12.04 -25.35 -11.25
C VAL A 229 11.53 -24.69 -12.53
N PHE A 230 10.52 -25.28 -13.19
CA PHE A 230 10.00 -24.71 -14.44
C PHE A 230 9.26 -23.38 -14.22
N ASP A 231 8.56 -23.23 -13.10
CA ASP A 231 7.87 -21.98 -12.76
C ASP A 231 8.88 -20.87 -12.43
N PHE A 232 9.93 -21.19 -11.66
CA PHE A 232 11.06 -20.28 -11.45
C PHE A 232 11.71 -19.87 -12.76
N LEU A 233 12.07 -20.82 -13.64
CA LEU A 233 12.72 -20.50 -14.93
C LEU A 233 11.83 -19.64 -15.83
N THR A 234 10.52 -19.90 -15.82
CA THR A 234 9.55 -19.09 -16.58
C THR A 234 9.57 -17.65 -16.09
N CYS A 235 9.57 -17.47 -14.77
CA CYS A 235 9.65 -16.15 -14.15
C CYS A 235 11.02 -15.49 -14.36
N PHE A 236 12.11 -16.25 -14.26
CA PHE A 236 13.48 -15.77 -14.41
C PHE A 236 13.78 -15.24 -15.83
N PHE A 237 13.33 -15.96 -16.87
CA PHE A 237 13.56 -15.56 -18.25
C PHE A 237 12.49 -14.61 -18.81
N ASN A 238 11.35 -14.51 -18.13
CA ASN A 238 10.27 -13.60 -18.49
C ASN A 238 9.70 -12.97 -17.22
N PRO A 239 10.49 -12.14 -16.51
CA PRO A 239 10.06 -11.50 -15.29
C PRO A 239 8.81 -10.68 -15.57
N ALA A 240 7.87 -10.70 -14.64
CA ALA A 240 6.71 -9.84 -14.75
C ALA A 240 7.17 -8.37 -14.78
N PRO A 241 6.40 -7.44 -15.35
CA PRO A 241 6.83 -6.03 -15.48
C PRO A 241 7.19 -5.30 -14.18
N HIS A 242 6.93 -5.91 -13.02
CA HIS A 242 7.20 -5.40 -11.66
C HIS A 242 8.33 -6.18 -10.96
N CYS A 243 9.02 -7.03 -11.70
CA CYS A 243 10.17 -7.79 -11.27
C CYS A 243 11.41 -7.11 -11.87
N PRO A 244 12.36 -6.65 -11.05
CA PRO A 244 13.46 -5.79 -11.49
C PRO A 244 14.52 -6.50 -12.35
#